data_AF-A0AA38MAV7-F1
#
_entry.id   AF-A0AA38MAV7-F1
#
_cell.length_a   1.000
_cell.length_b   1.000
_cell.length_c   1.000
_cell.angle_alpha   90.00
_cell.angle_beta   90.00
_cell.angle_gamma   90.00
#
_symmetry.space_group_name_H-M   'P 1'
#
loop_
_entity.id
_entity.type
_entity.pdbx_description
1 polymer ?
#
loop_
_entity_poly.entity_id
_entity_poly.type
_entity_poly.pdbx_seq_one_letter_code
_entity_poly.pdbx_strand_id
1 'polypeptide(L)'
;MMRESNRQLLKEWNTQLKEELKTIREELKQARDQLQEPNQETRDRHEEWKRATEEMGKTVGEVESYLDRMERETRRNKVVMMGLEIGRGEQKQITEKVTKSLEEKAKVESKAKSAYKIAEKVYVVEFENKEEKINVMKSKKNLKGSSIYINDDLTKTERKIQNKISEYRY
;
A
#
# COMPACT_ATOMS: atom_id res chain seq x y z
N MET A 1 -24.08 -37.99 79.34
CA MET A 1 -24.28 -38.60 78.01
C MET A 1 -24.61 -37.59 76.92
N MET A 2 -25.78 -36.91 76.87
CA MET A 2 -26.11 -35.99 75.76
C MET A 2 -25.13 -34.81 75.55
N ARG A 3 -24.59 -34.21 76.63
CA ARG A 3 -23.65 -33.06 76.53
C ARG A 3 -22.27 -33.44 75.96
N GLU A 4 -21.80 -34.65 76.24
CA GLU A 4 -20.52 -35.16 75.70
C GLU A 4 -20.66 -35.58 74.25
N SER A 5 -21.79 -36.22 73.89
CA SER A 5 -22.12 -36.56 72.51
C SER A 5 -22.22 -35.30 71.62
N ASN A 6 -22.89 -34.24 72.07
CA ASN A 6 -22.93 -32.97 71.34
C ASN A 6 -21.55 -32.31 71.21
N ARG A 7 -20.69 -32.43 72.24
CA ARG A 7 -19.32 -31.90 72.18
C ARG A 7 -18.43 -32.67 71.21
N GLN A 8 -18.65 -33.97 71.06
CA GLN A 8 -17.95 -34.82 70.11
C GLN A 8 -18.37 -34.53 68.67
N LEU A 9 -19.68 -34.44 68.42
CA LEU A 9 -20.25 -34.04 67.14
C LEU A 9 -19.76 -32.65 66.70
N LEU A 10 -19.69 -31.69 67.62
CA LEU A 10 -19.14 -30.36 67.33
C LEU A 10 -17.65 -30.38 66.96
N LYS A 11 -16.86 -31.31 67.53
CA LYS A 11 -15.44 -31.46 67.17
C LYS A 11 -15.29 -32.09 65.81
N GLU A 12 -16.04 -33.14 65.53
CA GLU A 12 -16.05 -33.83 64.22
C GLU A 12 -16.48 -32.86 63.11
N TRP A 13 -17.57 -32.11 63.34
CA TRP A 13 -18.05 -31.10 62.41
C TRP A 13 -17.03 -29.97 62.18
N ASN A 14 -16.35 -29.49 63.24
CA ASN A 14 -15.28 -28.49 63.09
C ASN A 14 -14.06 -29.02 62.32
N THR A 15 -13.72 -30.30 62.48
CA THR A 15 -12.62 -30.93 61.73
C THR A 15 -12.99 -31.05 60.27
N GLN A 16 -14.20 -31.55 59.97
CA GLN A 16 -14.70 -31.68 58.61
C GLN A 16 -14.78 -30.31 57.91
N LEU A 17 -15.31 -29.29 58.59
CA LEU A 17 -15.33 -27.91 58.08
C LEU A 17 -13.93 -27.38 57.76
N LYS A 18 -12.92 -27.69 58.58
CA LYS A 18 -11.54 -27.26 58.33
C LYS A 18 -10.94 -27.96 57.12
N GLU A 19 -11.25 -29.24 56.92
CA GLU A 19 -10.82 -30.00 55.76
C GLU A 19 -11.47 -29.46 54.48
N GLU A 20 -12.79 -29.25 54.49
CA GLU A 20 -13.53 -28.66 53.37
C GLU A 20 -13.01 -27.24 53.03
N LEU A 21 -12.76 -26.40 54.04
CA LEU A 21 -12.15 -25.08 53.83
C LEU A 21 -10.75 -25.15 53.23
N LYS A 22 -9.97 -26.18 53.56
CA LYS A 22 -8.64 -26.40 53.00
C LYS A 22 -8.74 -26.81 51.53
N THR A 23 -9.63 -27.74 51.21
CA THR A 23 -9.90 -28.17 49.84
C THR A 23 -10.38 -27.01 48.97
N ILE A 24 -11.35 -26.23 49.44
CA ILE A 24 -11.85 -25.04 48.73
C ILE A 24 -10.72 -24.04 48.47
N ARG A 25 -9.82 -23.83 49.44
CA ARG A 25 -8.68 -22.91 49.26
C ARG A 25 -7.69 -23.43 48.22
N GLU A 26 -7.46 -24.74 48.15
CA GLU A 26 -6.59 -25.37 47.16
C GLU A 26 -7.20 -25.31 45.75
N GLU A 27 -8.50 -25.58 45.62
CA GLU A 27 -9.24 -25.45 44.35
C GLU A 27 -9.27 -24.01 43.84
N LEU A 28 -9.52 -23.03 44.72
CA LEU A 28 -9.47 -21.61 44.35
C LEU A 28 -8.08 -21.17 43.89
N LYS A 29 -7.02 -21.71 44.50
CA LYS A 29 -5.64 -21.45 44.07
C LYS A 29 -5.39 -22.03 42.68
N GLN A 30 -5.78 -23.28 42.44
CA GLN A 30 -5.64 -23.93 41.14
C GLN A 30 -6.44 -23.21 40.05
N ALA A 31 -7.70 -22.83 40.33
CA ALA A 31 -8.54 -22.09 39.39
C ALA A 31 -7.97 -20.72 39.06
N ARG A 32 -7.42 -19.99 40.06
CA ARG A 32 -6.76 -18.71 39.85
C ARG A 32 -5.52 -18.87 38.96
N ASP A 33 -4.68 -19.86 39.24
CA ASP A 33 -3.44 -20.09 38.50
C ASP A 33 -3.77 -20.53 37.05
N GLN A 34 -4.78 -21.39 36.85
CA GLN A 34 -5.31 -21.77 35.52
C GLN A 34 -5.90 -20.62 34.72
N LEU A 35 -6.38 -19.55 35.37
CA LEU A 35 -6.90 -18.36 34.70
C LEU A 35 -5.83 -17.28 34.48
N GLN A 36 -4.82 -17.18 35.36
CA GLN A 36 -3.78 -16.17 35.25
C GLN A 36 -2.76 -16.47 34.16
N GLU A 37 -2.26 -17.70 34.08
CA GLU A 37 -1.21 -18.05 33.11
C GLU A 37 -1.65 -17.89 31.65
N PRO A 38 -2.76 -18.50 31.18
CA PRO A 38 -3.17 -18.33 29.78
C PRO A 38 -3.58 -16.89 29.48
N ASN A 39 -4.05 -16.11 30.47
CA ASN A 39 -4.39 -14.70 30.26
C ASN A 39 -3.13 -13.84 30.11
N GLN A 40 -2.06 -14.13 30.86
CA GLN A 40 -0.77 -13.48 30.68
C GLN A 40 -0.12 -13.87 29.35
N GLU A 41 -0.07 -15.16 29.04
CA GLU A 41 0.51 -15.64 27.77
C GLU A 41 -0.25 -15.10 26.54
N THR A 42 -1.59 -15.00 26.64
CA THR A 42 -2.41 -14.40 25.57
C THR A 42 -2.13 -12.90 25.43
N ARG A 43 -1.90 -12.18 26.54
CA ARG A 43 -1.52 -10.75 26.51
C ARG A 43 -0.15 -10.56 25.89
N ASP A 44 0.83 -11.34 26.32
CA ASP A 44 2.21 -11.25 25.82
C ASP A 44 2.24 -11.56 24.31
N ARG A 45 1.55 -12.63 23.87
CA ARG A 45 1.39 -12.93 22.44
C ARG A 45 0.71 -11.79 21.70
N HIS A 46 -0.36 -11.22 22.24
CA HIS A 46 -1.06 -10.11 21.57
C HIS A 46 -0.15 -8.87 21.43
N GLU A 47 0.67 -8.55 22.43
CA GLU A 47 1.64 -7.47 22.33
C GLU A 47 2.73 -7.76 21.31
N GLU A 48 3.28 -8.97 21.27
CA GLU A 48 4.25 -9.38 20.25
C GLU A 48 3.66 -9.28 18.84
N TRP A 49 2.45 -9.79 18.63
CA TRP A 49 1.73 -9.67 17.37
C TRP A 49 1.52 -8.21 16.97
N LYS A 50 1.17 -7.35 17.92
CA LYS A 50 1.00 -5.91 17.65
C LYS A 50 2.32 -5.27 17.24
N ARG A 51 3.42 -5.53 17.96
CA ARG A 51 4.76 -5.02 17.61
C ARG A 51 5.21 -5.52 16.24
N ALA A 52 5.07 -6.82 15.96
CA ALA A 52 5.41 -7.40 14.67
C ALA A 52 4.58 -6.80 13.52
N THR A 53 3.30 -6.54 13.76
CA THR A 53 2.42 -5.89 12.77
C THR A 53 2.83 -4.45 12.53
N GLU A 54 3.19 -3.70 13.58
CA GLU A 54 3.69 -2.32 13.44
C GLU A 54 5.02 -2.26 12.69
N GLU A 55 5.96 -3.18 12.98
CA GLU A 55 7.23 -3.29 12.27
C GLU A 55 7.03 -3.66 10.81
N MET A 56 6.17 -4.64 10.52
CA MET A 56 5.81 -5.02 9.15
C MET A 56 5.14 -3.85 8.41
N GLY A 57 4.28 -3.08 9.09
CA GLY A 57 3.66 -1.89 8.51
C GLY A 57 4.69 -0.84 8.09
N LYS A 58 5.75 -0.65 8.87
CA LYS A 58 6.85 0.26 8.53
C LYS A 58 7.63 -0.22 7.32
N THR A 59 8.02 -1.50 7.28
CA THR A 59 8.79 -2.05 6.17
C THR A 59 8.00 -2.03 4.86
N VAL A 60 6.70 -2.35 4.90
CA VAL A 60 5.82 -2.21 3.74
C VAL A 60 5.77 -0.75 3.27
N GLY A 61 5.60 0.22 4.18
CA GLY A 61 5.58 1.63 3.83
C GLY A 61 6.89 2.14 3.20
N GLU A 62 8.03 1.66 3.69
CA GLU A 62 9.35 1.96 3.11
C GLU A 62 9.52 1.38 1.71
N VAL A 63 9.09 0.12 1.51
CA VAL A 63 9.13 -0.55 0.19
C VAL A 63 8.21 0.15 -0.79
N GLU A 64 6.99 0.51 -0.41
CA GLU A 64 6.06 1.25 -1.26
C GLU A 64 6.64 2.61 -1.67
N SER A 65 7.24 3.34 -0.72
CA SER A 65 7.89 4.63 -0.99
C SER A 65 9.09 4.49 -1.93
N TYR A 66 9.89 3.42 -1.75
CA TYR A 66 11.00 3.11 -2.62
C TYR A 66 10.53 2.78 -4.05
N LEU A 67 9.49 1.97 -4.19
CA LEU A 67 8.90 1.61 -5.48
C LEU A 67 8.30 2.83 -6.20
N ASP A 68 7.58 3.71 -5.50
CA ASP A 68 7.03 4.94 -6.10
C ASP A 68 8.17 5.88 -6.55
N ARG A 69 9.25 6.01 -5.77
CA ARG A 69 10.43 6.78 -6.16
C ARG A 69 11.10 6.22 -7.41
N MET A 70 11.27 4.90 -7.49
CA MET A 70 11.79 4.24 -8.68
C MET A 70 10.88 4.44 -9.88
N GLU A 71 9.57 4.24 -9.72
CA GLU A 71 8.59 4.47 -10.78
C GLU A 71 8.68 5.91 -11.30
N ARG A 72 8.72 6.89 -10.39
CA ARG A 72 8.86 8.30 -10.74
C ARG A 72 10.13 8.58 -11.54
N GLU A 73 11.27 8.02 -11.16
CA GLU A 73 12.51 8.25 -11.91
C GLU A 73 12.44 7.64 -13.31
N THR A 74 11.90 6.42 -13.45
CA THR A 74 11.75 5.78 -14.77
C THR A 74 10.74 6.47 -15.69
N ARG A 75 9.78 7.21 -15.13
CA ARG A 75 8.76 7.97 -15.87
C ARG A 75 9.09 9.46 -16.01
N ARG A 76 10.13 9.94 -15.33
CA ARG A 76 10.47 11.36 -15.21
C ARG A 76 10.56 12.06 -16.57
N ASN A 77 11.20 11.42 -17.53
CA ASN A 77 11.41 11.93 -18.90
C ASN A 77 10.41 11.35 -19.91
N LYS A 78 9.32 10.75 -19.44
CA LYS A 78 8.30 10.13 -20.30
C LYS A 78 7.03 10.96 -20.38
N VAL A 79 6.39 10.90 -21.55
CA VAL A 79 5.05 11.42 -21.81
C VAL A 79 4.21 10.35 -22.51
N VAL A 80 2.90 10.47 -22.35
CA VAL A 80 1.92 9.66 -23.07
C VAL A 80 1.32 10.51 -24.17
N MET A 81 1.42 10.05 -25.41
CA MET A 81 0.85 10.68 -26.60
C MET A 81 -0.29 9.82 -27.15
N MET A 82 -1.47 10.43 -27.30
CA MET A 82 -2.70 9.78 -27.74
C MET A 82 -3.20 10.40 -29.06
N GLY A 83 -3.91 9.63 -29.87
CA GLY A 83 -4.56 10.09 -31.09
C GLY A 83 -3.70 10.03 -32.36
N LEU A 84 -2.48 9.50 -32.28
CA LEU A 84 -1.62 9.28 -33.44
C LEU A 84 -1.96 7.96 -34.15
N GLU A 85 -2.19 8.01 -35.45
CA GLU A 85 -2.30 6.80 -36.27
C GLU A 85 -0.94 6.44 -36.85
N ILE A 86 -0.13 5.74 -36.06
CA ILE A 86 1.10 5.11 -36.54
C ILE A 86 0.82 3.63 -36.74
N GLY A 87 0.93 3.18 -38.01
CA GLY A 87 0.80 1.78 -38.39
C GLY A 87 1.78 0.86 -37.65
N ARG A 88 1.65 -0.45 -37.85
CA ARG A 88 2.60 -1.41 -37.28
C ARG A 88 3.97 -1.22 -37.94
N GLY A 89 5.02 -1.24 -37.13
CA GLY A 89 6.40 -1.09 -37.59
C GLY A 89 7.36 -1.33 -36.44
N GLU A 90 8.64 -1.45 -36.76
CA GLU A 90 9.69 -1.57 -35.76
C GLU A 90 9.76 -0.33 -34.85
N GLN A 91 10.29 -0.50 -33.64
CA GLN A 91 10.37 0.57 -32.64
C GLN A 91 11.11 1.82 -33.16
N LYS A 92 12.14 1.65 -33.99
CA LYS A 92 12.85 2.79 -34.62
C LYS A 92 11.93 3.62 -35.52
N GLN A 93 11.13 2.95 -36.36
CA GLN A 93 10.17 3.62 -37.24
C GLN A 93 9.07 4.33 -36.46
N ILE A 94 8.62 3.74 -35.34
CA ILE A 94 7.65 4.39 -34.44
C ILE A 94 8.26 5.65 -33.85
N THR A 95 9.49 5.57 -33.34
CA THR A 95 10.21 6.70 -32.75
C THR A 95 10.38 7.84 -33.76
N GLU A 96 10.82 7.54 -34.98
CA GLU A 96 10.95 8.55 -36.04
C GLU A 96 9.62 9.21 -36.41
N LYS A 97 8.53 8.42 -36.55
CA LYS A 97 7.20 8.95 -36.88
C LYS A 97 6.62 9.80 -35.75
N VAL A 98 6.86 9.43 -34.50
CA VAL A 98 6.48 10.23 -33.33
C VAL A 98 7.25 11.54 -33.31
N THR A 99 8.57 11.51 -33.49
CA THR A 99 9.43 12.71 -33.54
C THR A 99 8.96 13.68 -34.63
N LYS A 100 8.74 13.19 -35.86
CA LYS A 100 8.18 14.01 -36.95
C LYS A 100 6.82 14.60 -36.61
N SER A 101 5.96 13.83 -35.94
CA SER A 101 4.64 14.32 -35.51
C SER A 101 4.74 15.45 -34.47
N LEU A 102 5.75 15.41 -33.59
CA LEU A 102 6.01 16.48 -32.63
C LEU A 102 6.50 17.75 -33.33
N GLU A 103 7.40 17.61 -34.30
CA GLU A 103 7.90 18.73 -35.11
C GLU A 103 6.78 19.38 -35.94
N GLU A 104 6.01 18.58 -36.68
CA GLU A 104 4.96 19.07 -37.58
C GLU A 104 3.76 19.65 -36.83
N LYS A 105 3.25 18.92 -35.81
CA LYS A 105 1.97 19.25 -35.17
C LYS A 105 2.15 20.08 -33.91
N ALA A 106 3.11 19.71 -33.05
CA ALA A 106 3.37 20.47 -31.82
C ALA A 106 4.30 21.68 -32.07
N LYS A 107 4.95 21.76 -33.25
CA LYS A 107 5.94 22.80 -33.60
C LYS A 107 7.09 22.85 -32.59
N VAL A 108 7.59 21.68 -32.20
CA VAL A 108 8.74 21.53 -31.30
C VAL A 108 9.79 20.66 -31.94
N GLU A 109 10.99 21.20 -32.04
CA GLU A 109 12.19 20.43 -32.33
C GLU A 109 12.62 19.71 -31.05
N SER A 110 12.30 18.41 -30.95
CA SER A 110 12.69 17.56 -29.84
C SER A 110 12.91 16.14 -30.34
N LYS A 111 14.03 15.54 -29.94
CA LYS A 111 14.37 14.18 -30.32
C LYS A 111 13.89 13.21 -29.24
N ALA A 112 12.94 12.35 -29.59
CA ALA A 112 12.58 11.23 -28.72
C ALA A 112 13.74 10.22 -28.69
N LYS A 113 14.20 9.86 -27.48
CA LYS A 113 15.17 8.79 -27.25
C LYS A 113 14.57 7.43 -27.62
N SER A 114 13.32 7.20 -27.24
CA SER A 114 12.56 6.03 -27.69
C SER A 114 11.06 6.29 -27.65
N ALA A 115 10.30 5.62 -28.51
CA ALA A 115 8.85 5.57 -28.41
C ALA A 115 8.33 4.16 -28.66
N TYR A 116 7.29 3.77 -27.92
CA TYR A 116 6.63 2.48 -28.09
C TYR A 116 5.12 2.60 -27.93
N LYS A 117 4.40 1.71 -28.62
CA LYS A 117 2.94 1.66 -28.59
C LYS A 117 2.47 0.86 -27.38
N ILE A 118 1.52 1.41 -26.62
CA ILE A 118 0.91 0.71 -25.48
C ILE A 118 -0.56 0.33 -25.72
N ALA A 119 -1.26 1.07 -26.58
CA ALA A 119 -2.62 0.77 -27.00
C ALA A 119 -2.88 1.33 -28.40
N GLU A 120 -4.09 1.13 -28.93
CA GLU A 120 -4.49 1.74 -30.19
C GLU A 120 -4.40 3.26 -30.12
N LYS A 121 -3.60 3.86 -31.01
CA LYS A 121 -3.30 5.30 -31.05
C LYS A 121 -2.68 5.88 -29.76
N VAL A 122 -2.15 5.05 -28.86
CA VAL A 122 -1.50 5.49 -27.62
C VAL A 122 -0.04 5.04 -27.57
N TYR A 123 0.86 6.00 -27.38
CA TYR A 123 2.30 5.82 -27.40
C TYR A 123 2.93 6.42 -26.14
N VAL A 124 3.93 5.75 -25.60
CA VAL A 124 4.81 6.31 -24.57
C VAL A 124 6.07 6.78 -25.28
N VAL A 125 6.48 8.01 -24.97
CA VAL A 125 7.65 8.66 -25.56
C VAL A 125 8.61 9.01 -24.44
N GLU A 126 9.85 8.54 -24.54
CA GLU A 126 10.94 8.85 -23.63
C GLU A 126 11.88 9.87 -24.28
N PHE A 127 12.18 10.93 -23.55
CA PHE A 127 13.14 11.97 -23.94
C PHE A 127 14.49 11.77 -23.24
N GLU A 128 15.52 12.39 -23.79
CA GLU A 128 16.88 12.28 -23.23
C GLU A 128 16.94 12.93 -21.85
N ASN A 129 16.28 14.08 -21.72
CA ASN A 129 16.29 14.86 -20.48
C ASN A 129 14.91 15.47 -20.14
N LYS A 130 14.81 15.98 -18.92
CA LYS A 130 13.58 16.59 -18.40
C LYS A 130 13.24 17.90 -19.14
N GLU A 131 14.23 18.62 -19.65
CA GLU A 131 14.02 19.91 -20.33
C GLU A 131 13.30 19.72 -21.66
N GLU A 132 13.70 18.73 -22.45
CA GLU A 132 13.01 18.33 -23.68
C GLU A 132 11.55 17.97 -23.41
N LYS A 133 11.31 17.15 -22.38
CA LYS A 133 9.95 16.83 -21.93
C LYS A 133 9.16 18.11 -21.59
N ILE A 134 9.74 19.03 -20.83
CA ILE A 134 9.09 20.29 -20.45
C ILE A 134 8.76 21.13 -21.69
N ASN A 135 9.67 21.19 -22.67
CA ASN A 135 9.46 21.93 -23.91
C ASN A 135 8.30 21.34 -24.72
N VAL A 136 8.24 20.01 -24.86
CA VAL A 136 7.12 19.32 -25.51
C VAL A 136 5.81 19.57 -24.77
N MET A 137 5.81 19.49 -23.43
CA MET A 137 4.62 19.74 -22.61
C MET A 137 4.11 21.18 -22.72
N LYS A 138 5.01 22.19 -22.79
CA LYS A 138 4.63 23.60 -23.01
C LYS A 138 3.98 23.82 -24.38
N SER A 139 4.43 23.09 -25.39
CA SER A 139 3.92 23.21 -26.76
C SER A 139 2.69 22.38 -27.05
N LYS A 140 2.24 21.54 -26.10
CA LYS A 140 0.92 20.86 -26.15
C LYS A 140 -0.22 21.82 -26.50
N LYS A 141 -0.14 23.09 -26.11
CA LYS A 141 -1.15 24.12 -26.45
C LYS A 141 -1.37 24.27 -27.97
N ASN A 142 -0.37 23.97 -28.79
CA ASN A 142 -0.46 24.04 -30.25
C ASN A 142 -1.30 22.88 -30.83
N LEU A 143 -1.54 21.83 -30.05
CA LEU A 143 -2.37 20.68 -30.42
C LEU A 143 -3.85 20.89 -30.09
N LYS A 144 -4.24 22.02 -29.49
CA LYS A 144 -5.65 22.33 -29.18
C LYS A 144 -6.47 22.33 -30.48
N GLY A 145 -7.56 21.57 -30.48
CA GLY A 145 -8.43 21.38 -31.66
C GLY A 145 -8.01 20.22 -32.57
N SER A 146 -6.87 19.58 -32.32
CA SER A 146 -6.50 18.32 -32.97
C SER A 146 -7.01 17.11 -32.17
N SER A 147 -7.01 15.93 -32.80
CA SER A 147 -7.28 14.65 -32.12
C SER A 147 -6.12 14.15 -31.25
N ILE A 148 -5.00 14.90 -31.19
CA ILE A 148 -3.78 14.48 -30.53
C ILE A 148 -3.65 15.13 -29.16
N TYR A 149 -3.35 14.30 -28.17
CA TYR A 149 -3.17 14.72 -26.79
C TYR A 149 -1.84 14.23 -26.25
N ILE A 150 -1.14 15.09 -25.51
CA ILE A 150 0.10 14.75 -24.81
C ILE A 150 -0.12 14.95 -23.32
N ASN A 151 0.18 13.96 -22.48
CA ASN A 151 0.08 14.04 -21.03
C ASN A 151 1.36 13.53 -20.37
N ASP A 152 1.59 13.91 -19.12
CA ASP A 152 2.63 13.30 -18.30
C ASP A 152 2.36 11.79 -18.12
N ASP A 153 3.44 11.00 -18.17
CA ASP A 153 3.36 9.60 -17.73
C ASP A 153 3.49 9.54 -16.21
N LEU A 154 2.35 9.56 -15.52
CA LEU A 154 2.29 9.62 -14.05
C LEU A 154 2.49 8.25 -13.40
N THR A 155 3.01 8.22 -12.17
CA THR A 155 3.04 7.00 -11.34
C THR A 155 1.63 6.53 -11.00
N LYS A 156 1.48 5.30 -10.52
CA LYS A 156 0.16 4.80 -10.06
C LYS A 156 -0.42 5.69 -8.96
N THR A 157 0.42 6.15 -8.03
CA THR A 157 0.03 7.04 -6.93
C THR A 157 -0.43 8.40 -7.44
N GLU A 158 0.33 9.00 -8.35
CA GLU A 158 0.00 10.28 -8.97
C GLU A 158 -1.31 10.22 -9.78
N ARG A 159 -1.54 9.14 -10.54
CA ARG A 159 -2.82 8.93 -11.24
C ARG A 159 -3.99 8.84 -10.27
N LYS A 160 -3.85 8.12 -9.16
CA LYS A 160 -4.90 8.05 -8.12
C LYS A 160 -5.22 9.43 -7.55
N ILE A 161 -4.19 10.24 -7.26
CA ILE A 161 -4.36 11.62 -6.77
C ILE A 161 -5.07 12.48 -7.82
N GLN A 162 -4.65 12.40 -9.09
CA GLN A 162 -5.25 13.16 -10.18
C GLN A 162 -6.73 12.79 -10.39
N ASN A 163 -7.06 11.50 -10.34
CA ASN A 163 -8.45 11.02 -10.46
C ASN A 163 -9.32 11.57 -9.33
N LYS A 164 -8.84 11.51 -8.08
CA LYS A 164 -9.55 12.10 -6.93
C LYS A 164 -9.77 13.61 -7.12
N ILE A 165 -8.75 14.35 -7.56
CA ILE A 165 -8.89 15.80 -7.82
C ILE A 165 -9.92 16.06 -8.94
N SER A 166 -9.97 15.20 -9.95
CA SER A 166 -10.95 15.31 -11.03
C SER A 166 -12.38 15.06 -10.54
N GLU A 167 -12.59 14.13 -9.61
CA GLU A 167 -13.90 13.86 -9.01
C GLU A 167 -14.44 15.09 -8.24
N TYR A 168 -13.58 15.82 -7.52
CA TYR A 168 -13.99 17.03 -6.78
C TYR A 168 -14.25 18.27 -7.65
N ARG A 169 -13.94 18.22 -8.95
CA ARG A 169 -14.13 19.36 -9.87
C ARG A 169 -15.47 19.34 -10.61
N TYR A 170 -16.23 18.26 -10.47
CA TYR A 170 -17.60 18.10 -10.96
C TYR A 170 -18.58 18.06 -9.80
#